data_AF-X1IZF2-F1
#
_entry.id   AF-X1IZF2-F1
#
_cell.length_a   1.000
_cell.length_b   1.000
_cell.length_c   1.000
_cell.angle_alpha   90.00
_cell.angle_beta   90.00
_cell.angle_gamma   90.00
#
_symmetry.space_group_name_H-M   'P 1'
#
loop_
_entity.id
_entity.type
_entity.pdbx_description
1 polymer ?
#
loop_
_entity_poly.entity_id
_entity_poly.type
_entity_poly.pdbx_seq_one_letter_code
_entity_poly.pdbx_strand_id
1 'polypeptide(L)'
;MNISLYYEGVMGLFLGKKAHHKCAGEEANEKARNKRLNAVAKIILKRVDKIDSTTRLKRKLLMGAEDFFEATKEKNISTKKLLYVLLWFCGSLLGFEYNGRVSAITHSLFYWQNKNQYITSNIIEGKDDMQEYKDKKYIFNIRKKIVKNLKAEGLTYYKIALIFNTTEYQVKKMINEI
;
A
#
# COMPACT_ATOMS: atom_id res chain seq x y z
N MET A 1 -21.35 -6.16 -25.46
CA MET A 1 -20.67 -4.87 -25.19
C MET A 1 -19.52 -4.72 -26.19
N ASN A 2 -19.39 -3.60 -26.88
CA ASN A 2 -18.46 -3.41 -28.00
C ASN A 2 -16.99 -3.29 -27.51
N ILE A 3 -16.06 -4.03 -28.09
CA ILE A 3 -14.63 -4.03 -27.70
C ILE A 3 -13.99 -2.65 -27.83
N SER A 4 -14.43 -1.84 -28.80
CA SER A 4 -13.99 -0.46 -28.99
C SER A 4 -14.41 0.44 -27.82
N LEU A 5 -15.56 0.17 -27.18
CA LEU A 5 -15.99 0.90 -25.98
C LEU A 5 -15.19 0.46 -24.74
N TYR A 6 -14.82 -0.82 -24.63
CA TYR A 6 -13.88 -1.27 -23.59
C TYR A 6 -12.52 -0.61 -23.76
N TYR A 7 -12.00 -0.57 -24.99
CA TYR A 7 -10.76 0.12 -25.31
C TYR A 7 -10.81 1.59 -24.87
N GLU A 8 -11.87 2.31 -25.24
CA GLU A 8 -12.07 3.70 -24.83
C GLU A 8 -12.11 3.86 -23.30
N GLY A 9 -12.86 3.00 -22.60
CA GLY A 9 -12.95 3.03 -21.14
C GLY A 9 -11.58 2.82 -20.49
N VAL A 10 -10.83 1.81 -20.93
CA VAL A 10 -9.47 1.53 -20.42
C VAL A 10 -8.54 2.70 -20.70
N MET A 11 -8.53 3.25 -21.92
CA MET A 11 -7.69 4.40 -22.24
C MET A 11 -8.09 5.63 -21.42
N GLY A 12 -9.39 5.81 -21.14
CA GLY A 12 -9.93 6.87 -20.29
C GLY A 12 -9.39 6.85 -18.86
N LEU A 13 -9.20 5.67 -18.27
CA LEU A 13 -8.66 5.52 -16.90
C LEU A 13 -7.27 6.15 -16.75
N PHE A 14 -6.42 6.04 -17.78
CA PHE A 14 -5.02 6.49 -17.72
C PHE A 14 -4.81 7.85 -18.39
N LEU A 15 -5.48 8.11 -19.52
CA LEU A 15 -5.28 9.30 -20.34
C LEU A 15 -6.34 10.39 -20.09
N GLY A 16 -7.37 10.07 -19.29
CA GLY A 16 -8.45 10.99 -18.92
C GLY A 16 -9.27 11.46 -20.12
N LYS A 17 -9.68 12.73 -20.08
CA LYS A 17 -10.51 13.37 -21.12
C LYS A 17 -9.90 13.35 -22.53
N LYS A 18 -8.58 13.09 -22.67
CA LYS A 18 -7.90 12.98 -23.98
C LYS A 18 -8.19 11.66 -24.70
N ALA A 19 -8.75 10.67 -24.01
CA ALA A 19 -9.13 9.37 -24.59
C ALA A 19 -10.65 9.16 -24.59
N HIS A 20 -11.34 9.67 -23.58
CA HIS A 20 -12.80 9.56 -23.46
C HIS A 20 -13.50 10.17 -24.70
N HIS A 21 -14.41 9.41 -25.32
CA HIS A 21 -15.21 9.71 -26.52
C HIS A 21 -14.46 9.95 -27.83
N LYS A 22 -13.15 9.71 -27.88
CA LYS A 22 -12.35 10.05 -29.08
C LYS A 22 -11.52 8.91 -29.65
N CYS A 23 -11.39 7.79 -28.93
CA CYS A 23 -10.47 6.73 -29.33
C CYS A 23 -11.09 5.37 -29.59
N ALA A 24 -12.41 5.19 -29.45
CA ALA A 24 -13.05 3.91 -29.80
C ALA A 24 -12.70 3.45 -31.23
N GLY A 25 -12.73 4.37 -32.21
CA GLY A 25 -12.37 4.07 -33.61
C GLY A 25 -10.89 3.76 -33.86
N GLU A 26 -10.02 3.99 -32.87
CA GLU A 26 -8.59 3.66 -32.98
C GLU A 26 -8.29 2.19 -32.63
N GLU A 27 -9.25 1.46 -32.05
CA GLU A 27 -9.05 0.09 -31.59
C GLU A 27 -8.63 -0.86 -32.73
N ALA A 28 -9.31 -0.75 -33.88
CA ALA A 28 -9.00 -1.54 -35.07
C ALA A 28 -7.73 -1.06 -35.80
N ASN A 29 -7.28 0.18 -35.55
CA ASN A 29 -6.07 0.73 -36.17
C ASN A 29 -4.85 0.39 -35.33
N GLU A 30 -4.08 -0.61 -35.78
CA GLU A 30 -2.89 -1.09 -35.05
C GLU A 30 -1.90 0.02 -34.67
N LYS A 31 -1.58 0.93 -35.60
CA LYS A 31 -0.62 2.00 -35.33
C LYS A 31 -1.13 2.96 -34.25
N ALA A 32 -2.41 3.34 -34.32
CA ALA A 32 -3.03 4.22 -33.33
C ALA A 32 -3.18 3.52 -31.96
N ARG A 33 -3.66 2.27 -31.96
CA ARG A 33 -3.78 1.43 -30.78
C ARG A 33 -2.45 1.27 -30.05
N ASN A 34 -1.40 0.90 -30.77
CA ASN A 34 -0.06 0.67 -30.21
C ASN A 34 0.53 1.96 -29.62
N LYS A 35 0.31 3.10 -30.30
CA LYS A 35 0.72 4.42 -29.79
C LYS A 35 0.07 4.75 -28.44
N ARG A 36 -1.22 4.44 -28.26
CA ARG A 36 -1.91 4.66 -26.98
C ARG A 36 -1.47 3.68 -25.90
N LEU A 37 -1.31 2.39 -26.24
CA LEU A 37 -0.78 1.38 -25.31
C LEU A 37 0.58 1.81 -24.76
N ASN A 38 1.47 2.32 -25.62
CA ASN A 38 2.76 2.86 -25.18
C ASN A 38 2.62 4.06 -24.23
N ALA A 39 1.66 4.96 -24.49
CA ALA A 39 1.38 6.09 -23.60
C ALA A 39 0.86 5.64 -22.23
N VAL A 40 -0.03 4.64 -22.20
CA VAL A 40 -0.53 4.03 -20.97
C VAL A 40 0.60 3.36 -20.19
N ALA A 41 1.43 2.56 -20.85
CA ALA A 41 2.56 1.90 -20.22
C ALA A 41 3.54 2.89 -19.56
N LYS A 42 3.83 4.02 -20.21
CA LYS A 42 4.62 5.12 -19.60
C LYS A 42 4.00 5.68 -18.33
N ILE A 43 2.67 5.81 -18.29
CA ILE A 43 1.96 6.30 -17.10
C ILE A 43 2.04 5.27 -15.98
N ILE A 44 1.84 4.00 -16.28
CA ILE A 44 1.95 2.90 -15.32
C ILE A 44 3.35 2.89 -14.70
N LEU A 45 4.40 2.91 -15.52
CA LEU A 45 5.80 2.92 -15.06
C LEU A 45 6.08 4.09 -14.11
N LYS A 46 5.67 5.31 -14.49
CA LYS A 46 5.82 6.51 -13.64
C LYS A 46 5.04 6.43 -12.33
N ARG A 47 3.88 5.76 -12.30
CA ARG A 47 3.08 5.60 -11.08
C ARG A 47 3.68 4.53 -10.17
N VAL A 48 4.14 3.43 -10.74
CA VAL A 48 4.83 2.36 -10.02
C VAL A 48 6.09 2.87 -9.33
N ASP A 49 6.86 3.73 -9.99
CA ASP A 49 8.01 4.40 -9.42
C ASP A 49 7.67 5.30 -8.20
N LYS A 50 6.41 5.70 -8.03
CA LYS A 50 5.95 6.47 -6.86
C LYS A 50 5.34 5.63 -5.74
N ILE A 51 5.11 4.33 -5.96
CA ILE A 51 4.55 3.45 -4.92
C ILE A 51 5.59 3.26 -3.82
N ASP A 52 5.26 3.69 -2.60
CA ASP A 52 6.04 3.37 -1.42
C ASP A 52 5.82 1.90 -1.05
N SER A 53 6.90 1.12 -0.99
CA SER A 53 6.88 -0.31 -0.73
C SER A 53 8.27 -0.80 -0.32
N THR A 54 8.38 -2.05 0.13
CA THR A 54 9.70 -2.66 0.39
C THR A 54 10.56 -2.68 -0.88
N THR A 55 11.88 -2.58 -0.74
CA THR A 55 12.82 -2.63 -1.87
C THR A 55 12.62 -3.86 -2.76
N ARG A 56 12.28 -5.01 -2.17
CA ARG A 56 11.99 -6.26 -2.89
C ARG A 56 10.74 -6.15 -3.76
N LEU A 57 9.64 -5.64 -3.22
CA LEU A 57 8.39 -5.45 -3.97
C LEU A 57 8.57 -4.38 -5.03
N LYS A 58 9.19 -3.25 -4.68
CA LYS A 58 9.50 -2.15 -5.59
C LYS A 58 10.22 -2.61 -6.85
N ARG A 59 11.29 -3.39 -6.67
CA ARG A 59 12.07 -3.95 -7.79
C ARG A 59 11.20 -4.77 -8.74
N LYS A 60 10.30 -5.60 -8.21
CA LYS A 60 9.41 -6.44 -9.03
C LYS A 60 8.35 -5.65 -9.77
N LEU A 61 7.75 -4.68 -9.09
CA LEU A 61 6.77 -3.79 -9.70
C LEU A 61 7.42 -3.01 -10.85
N LEU A 62 8.64 -2.51 -10.65
CA LEU A 62 9.40 -1.84 -11.71
C LEU A 62 9.70 -2.80 -12.87
N MET A 63 10.21 -4.01 -12.60
CA MET A 63 10.44 -5.02 -13.65
C MET A 63 9.17 -5.31 -14.46
N GLY A 64 8.03 -5.55 -13.82
CA GLY A 64 6.78 -5.83 -14.54
C GLY A 64 6.26 -4.63 -15.35
N ALA A 65 6.42 -3.42 -14.82
CA ALA A 65 6.05 -2.21 -15.54
C ALA A 65 6.98 -1.93 -16.74
N GLU A 66 8.27 -2.23 -16.61
CA GLU A 66 9.27 -2.16 -17.68
C GLU A 66 9.00 -3.22 -18.76
N ASP A 67 8.79 -4.48 -18.37
CA ASP A 67 8.45 -5.56 -19.29
C ASP A 67 7.18 -5.25 -20.07
N PHE A 68 6.16 -4.69 -19.40
CA PHE A 68 4.94 -4.25 -20.05
C PHE A 68 5.22 -3.12 -21.05
N PHE A 69 6.03 -2.14 -20.65
CA PHE A 69 6.42 -1.04 -21.52
C PHE A 69 7.18 -1.49 -22.76
N GLU A 70 8.16 -2.38 -22.61
CA GLU A 70 8.92 -2.91 -23.74
C GLU A 70 8.04 -3.76 -24.67
N ALA A 71 7.12 -4.56 -24.13
CA ALA A 71 6.16 -5.31 -24.94
C ALA A 71 5.26 -4.40 -25.79
N THR A 72 5.02 -3.14 -25.39
CA THR A 72 4.28 -2.18 -26.21
C THR A 72 5.08 -1.52 -27.34
N LYS A 73 6.41 -1.67 -27.35
CA LYS A 73 7.30 -1.10 -28.38
C LYS A 73 7.64 -2.08 -29.50
N GLU A 74 7.32 -3.36 -29.32
CA GLU A 74 7.59 -4.38 -30.32
C GLU A 74 6.93 -4.04 -31.66
N LYS A 75 7.66 -4.25 -32.75
CA LYS A 75 7.18 -3.95 -34.11
C LYS A 75 5.88 -4.70 -34.43
N ASN A 76 5.78 -5.95 -33.95
CA ASN A 76 4.58 -6.78 -33.99
C ASN A 76 4.20 -7.14 -32.55
N ILE A 77 3.28 -6.37 -31.97
CA ILE A 77 2.87 -6.58 -30.59
C ILE A 77 2.14 -7.92 -30.46
N SER A 78 2.68 -8.82 -29.64
CA SER A 78 1.98 -10.05 -29.27
C SER A 78 0.96 -9.78 -28.17
N THR A 79 -0.33 -9.88 -28.51
CA THR A 79 -1.43 -9.71 -27.54
C THR A 79 -1.35 -10.71 -26.39
N LYS A 80 -0.87 -11.93 -26.66
CA LYS A 80 -0.65 -12.96 -25.62
C LYS A 80 0.46 -12.54 -24.66
N LYS A 81 1.58 -12.01 -25.18
CA LYS A 81 2.69 -11.53 -24.36
C LYS A 81 2.24 -10.37 -23.47
N LEU A 82 1.54 -9.38 -24.05
CA LEU A 82 0.97 -8.27 -23.28
C LEU A 82 0.04 -8.76 -22.17
N LEU A 83 -0.85 -9.70 -22.49
CA LEU A 83 -1.77 -10.28 -21.51
C LEU A 83 -1.02 -10.94 -20.35
N TYR A 84 -0.04 -11.80 -20.63
CA TYR A 84 0.69 -12.53 -19.60
C TYR A 84 1.59 -11.61 -18.76
N VAL A 85 2.26 -10.64 -19.37
CA VAL A 85 3.03 -9.63 -18.64
C VAL A 85 2.12 -8.80 -17.74
N LEU A 86 0.94 -8.39 -18.23
CA LEU A 86 -0.03 -7.64 -17.45
C LEU A 86 -0.58 -8.48 -16.28
N LEU A 87 -0.93 -9.75 -16.51
CA LEU A 87 -1.39 -10.67 -15.46
C LEU A 87 -0.32 -10.91 -14.40
N TRP A 88 0.93 -11.11 -14.80
CA TRP A 88 2.06 -11.23 -13.88
C TRP A 88 2.27 -9.96 -13.05
N PHE A 89 2.17 -8.80 -13.70
CA PHE A 89 2.26 -7.50 -13.04
C PHE A 89 1.12 -7.28 -12.04
N CYS A 90 -0.12 -7.61 -12.41
CA CYS A 90 -1.26 -7.62 -11.48
C CYS A 90 -1.02 -8.57 -10.31
N GLY A 91 -0.47 -9.76 -10.56
CA GLY A 91 -0.08 -10.70 -9.51
C GLY A 91 0.91 -10.07 -8.52
N SER A 92 1.95 -9.41 -9.04
CA SER A 92 2.95 -8.71 -8.22
C SER A 92 2.35 -7.56 -7.41
N LEU A 93 1.42 -6.79 -7.99
CA LEU A 93 0.68 -5.73 -7.29
C LEU A 93 -0.16 -6.27 -6.14
N LEU A 94 -0.74 -7.46 -6.31
CA LEU A 94 -1.51 -8.16 -5.28
C LEU A 94 -0.62 -8.91 -4.26
N GLY A 95 0.70 -8.79 -4.39
CA GLY A 95 1.66 -9.41 -3.48
C GLY A 95 1.96 -10.87 -3.78
N PHE A 96 1.48 -11.43 -4.89
CA PHE A 96 1.87 -12.78 -5.32
C PHE A 96 3.31 -12.78 -5.82
N GLU A 97 4.09 -13.73 -5.32
CA GLU A 97 5.47 -13.92 -5.73
C GLU A 97 5.74 -15.37 -6.13
N TYR A 98 6.31 -15.53 -7.33
CA TYR A 98 6.87 -16.80 -7.78
C TYR A 98 8.35 -16.87 -7.39
N ASN A 99 8.73 -17.85 -6.57
CA ASN A 99 10.11 -18.07 -6.11
C ASN A 99 10.83 -19.20 -6.88
N GLY A 100 10.29 -19.64 -8.02
CA GLY A 100 10.83 -20.75 -8.81
C GLY A 100 10.52 -22.15 -8.25
N ARG A 101 9.85 -22.26 -7.09
CA ARG A 101 9.46 -23.54 -6.48
C ARG A 101 7.99 -23.51 -6.04
N VAL A 102 7.07 -23.79 -6.97
CA VAL A 102 5.65 -24.27 -6.80
C VAL A 102 4.76 -23.51 -5.78
N SER A 103 5.23 -22.47 -5.12
CA SER A 103 4.54 -21.76 -4.06
C SER A 103 4.46 -20.29 -4.43
N ALA A 104 3.24 -19.83 -4.73
CA ALA A 104 2.95 -18.41 -4.77
C ALA A 104 3.08 -17.91 -3.32
N ILE A 105 4.17 -17.20 -3.02
CA ILE A 105 4.30 -16.50 -1.75
C ILE A 105 3.29 -15.34 -1.82
N THR A 106 2.26 -15.38 -0.99
CA THR A 106 1.33 -14.26 -0.82
C THR A 106 1.90 -13.30 0.22
N HIS A 107 2.41 -12.16 -0.23
CA HIS A 107 2.68 -11.03 0.65
C HIS A 107 1.37 -10.28 0.87
N SER A 108 0.85 -10.27 2.09
CA SER A 108 -0.25 -9.36 2.42
C SER A 108 0.17 -7.93 2.10
N LEU A 109 -0.64 -7.21 1.33
CA LEU A 109 -0.49 -5.78 1.12
C LEU A 109 -0.58 -5.08 2.48
N PHE A 110 0.55 -4.87 3.13
CA PHE A 110 0.65 -3.91 4.21
C PHE A 110 0.59 -2.53 3.57
N TYR A 111 -0.62 -2.02 3.38
CA TYR A 111 -0.80 -0.59 3.27
C TYR A 111 -0.18 -0.01 4.55
N TRP A 112 0.85 0.81 4.39
CA TRP A 112 1.36 1.60 5.50
C TRP A 112 0.26 2.60 5.85
N GLN A 113 -0.64 2.19 6.75
CA GLN A 113 -1.58 3.09 7.37
C GLN A 113 -0.82 3.82 8.46
N ASN A 114 -0.79 5.14 8.38
CA ASN A 114 -0.43 5.90 9.57
C ASN A 114 -1.46 5.59 10.68
N LYS A 115 -1.08 5.82 11.94
CA LYS A 115 -1.89 5.47 13.11
C LYS A 115 -3.35 5.94 13.01
N ASN A 116 -3.58 7.11 12.39
CA ASN A 116 -4.91 7.68 12.23
C ASN A 116 -5.75 6.94 11.18
N GLN A 117 -5.14 6.51 10.08
CA GLN A 117 -5.82 5.72 9.04
C GLN A 117 -6.21 4.32 9.53
N TYR A 118 -5.36 3.68 10.33
CA TYR A 118 -5.65 2.39 10.95
C TYR A 118 -6.86 2.46 11.89
N ILE A 119 -6.85 3.45 12.79
CA ILE A 119 -7.96 3.69 13.72
C ILE A 119 -9.25 3.98 12.96
N THR A 120 -9.18 4.80 11.90
CA THR A 120 -10.35 5.15 11.08
C THR A 120 -10.89 3.94 10.33
N SER A 121 -10.03 3.08 9.77
CA SER A 121 -10.43 1.84 9.08
C SER A 121 -11.18 0.90 10.02
N ASN A 122 -10.68 0.69 11.24
CA ASN A 122 -11.29 -0.24 12.19
C ASN A 122 -12.62 0.29 12.73
N ILE A 123 -12.75 1.61 12.92
CA ILE A 123 -14.03 2.26 13.27
C ILE A 123 -15.06 2.08 12.15
N ILE A 124 -14.66 2.26 10.89
CA ILE A 124 -15.56 2.12 9.73
C ILE A 124 -15.96 0.65 9.50
N GLU A 125 -15.06 -0.30 9.75
CA GLU A 125 -15.31 -1.74 9.59
C GLU A 125 -16.15 -2.36 10.72
N GLY A 126 -16.55 -1.58 11.74
CA GLY A 126 -17.36 -2.06 12.85
C GLY A 126 -16.67 -3.13 13.72
N LYS A 127 -15.34 -3.27 13.58
CA LYS A 127 -14.53 -4.13 14.43
C LYS A 127 -14.33 -3.41 15.76
N ASP A 128 -14.82 -4.01 16.84
CA ASP A 128 -14.80 -3.46 18.19
C ASP A 128 -13.38 -3.50 18.80
N ASP A 129 -12.42 -2.83 18.16
CA ASP A 129 -11.07 -2.58 18.69
C ASP A 129 -11.06 -1.47 19.76
N MET A 130 -12.24 -0.96 20.15
CA MET A 130 -12.34 -0.17 21.38
C MET A 130 -11.88 -0.97 22.60
N GLN A 131 -11.81 -2.30 22.53
CA GLN A 131 -11.17 -3.12 23.55
C GLN A 131 -9.69 -2.76 23.73
N GLU A 132 -8.90 -2.65 22.66
CA GLU A 132 -7.47 -2.36 22.76
C GLU A 132 -7.21 -0.91 23.21
N TYR A 133 -8.07 0.04 22.82
CA TYR A 133 -8.03 1.42 23.31
C TYR A 133 -8.45 1.53 24.79
N LYS A 134 -9.52 0.82 25.20
CA LYS A 134 -9.96 0.71 26.61
C LYS A 134 -8.89 0.03 27.45
N ASP A 135 -8.26 -1.03 26.95
CA ASP A 135 -7.21 -1.79 27.62
C ASP A 135 -5.92 -0.97 27.74
N LYS A 136 -5.51 -0.22 26.71
CA LYS A 136 -4.37 0.71 26.80
C LYS A 136 -4.64 1.83 27.80
N LYS A 137 -5.86 2.39 27.82
CA LYS A 137 -6.27 3.40 28.81
C LYS A 137 -6.29 2.81 30.22
N TYR A 138 -6.74 1.58 30.38
CA TYR A 138 -6.76 0.86 31.65
C TYR A 138 -5.33 0.56 32.16
N ILE A 139 -4.45 0.05 31.30
CA ILE A 139 -3.03 -0.22 31.63
C ILE A 139 -2.30 1.08 31.98
N PHE A 140 -2.55 2.18 31.25
CA PHE A 140 -1.96 3.48 31.57
C PHE A 140 -2.43 4.01 32.93
N ASN A 141 -3.74 3.89 33.23
CA ASN A 141 -4.29 4.28 34.52
C ASN A 141 -3.72 3.44 35.67
N ILE A 142 -3.54 2.13 35.47
CA ILE A 142 -2.89 1.25 36.46
C ILE A 142 -1.43 1.66 36.67
N ARG A 143 -0.67 1.89 35.61
CA ARG A 143 0.74 2.34 35.70
C ARG A 143 0.84 3.67 36.46
N LYS A 144 -0.06 4.62 36.16
CA LYS A 144 -0.15 5.90 36.89
C LYS A 144 -0.45 5.70 38.37
N LYS A 145 -1.36 4.79 38.73
CA LYS A 145 -1.68 4.45 40.12
C LYS A 145 -0.47 3.85 40.85
N ILE A 146 0.24 2.90 40.23
CA ILE A 146 1.44 2.28 40.82
C ILE A 146 2.55 3.32 41.02
N VAL A 147 2.81 4.18 40.03
CA VAL A 147 3.80 5.26 40.14
C VAL A 147 3.45 6.21 41.30
N LYS A 148 2.17 6.58 41.49
CA LYS A 148 1.73 7.41 42.63
C LYS A 148 1.94 6.72 43.97
N ASN A 149 1.67 5.41 44.07
CA ASN A 149 1.89 4.66 45.31
C ASN A 149 3.39 4.60 45.67
N LEU A 150 4.26 4.30 44.71
CA LEU A 150 5.72 4.29 44.93
C LEU A 150 6.25 5.68 45.30
N LYS A 151 5.65 6.74 44.76
CA LYS A 151 5.94 8.12 45.18
C LYS A 151 5.53 8.36 46.64
N ALA A 152 4.40 7.84 47.08
CA ALA A 152 3.93 7.94 48.47
C ALA A 152 4.81 7.14 49.44
N GLU A 153 5.39 6.02 48.98
CA GLU A 153 6.40 5.23 49.71
C GLU A 153 7.79 5.90 49.76
N GLY A 154 7.93 7.10 49.19
CA GLY A 154 9.16 7.90 49.26
C GLY A 154 10.18 7.63 48.16
N LEU A 155 9.84 6.84 47.12
CA LEU A 155 10.77 6.62 46.01
C LEU A 155 10.92 7.89 45.15
N THR A 156 12.13 8.09 44.63
CA THR A 156 12.44 9.17 43.68
C THR A 156 12.02 8.76 42.26
N TYR A 157 11.81 9.75 41.39
CA TYR A 157 11.48 9.49 39.98
C TYR A 157 12.53 8.62 39.29
N TYR A 158 13.81 8.80 39.64
CA TYR A 158 14.92 7.96 39.19
C TYR A 158 14.72 6.48 39.54
N LYS A 159 14.45 6.18 40.82
CA LYS A 159 14.26 4.79 41.30
C LYS A 159 13.03 4.14 40.66
N ILE A 160 11.95 4.91 40.49
CA ILE A 160 10.74 4.43 39.81
C ILE A 160 11.04 4.18 38.32
N ALA A 161 11.82 5.04 37.67
CA ALA A 161 12.22 4.84 36.28
C ALA A 161 13.02 3.54 36.10
N LEU A 162 13.90 3.21 37.05
CA LEU A 162 14.61 1.92 37.07
C LEU A 162 13.66 0.73 37.23
N ILE A 163 12.69 0.79 38.15
CA ILE A 163 11.69 -0.27 38.37
C ILE A 163 10.86 -0.53 37.11
N PHE A 164 10.47 0.53 36.42
CA PHE A 164 9.65 0.46 35.21
C PHE A 164 10.48 0.30 33.92
N ASN A 165 11.81 0.17 34.04
CA ASN A 165 12.77 0.13 32.94
C ASN A 165 12.51 1.22 31.87
N THR A 166 12.39 2.46 32.33
CA THR A 166 11.98 3.62 31.53
C THR A 166 12.82 4.85 31.95
N THR A 167 12.54 6.01 31.36
CA THR A 167 13.25 7.25 31.71
C THR A 167 12.48 8.04 32.78
N GLU A 168 13.19 8.84 33.58
CA GLU A 168 12.54 9.75 34.54
C GLU A 168 11.52 10.68 33.87
N TYR A 169 11.86 11.17 32.67
CA TYR A 169 10.98 12.01 31.89
C TYR A 169 9.66 11.31 31.59
N GLN A 170 9.71 10.04 31.18
CA GLN A 170 8.51 9.23 30.93
C GLN A 170 7.70 9.00 32.22
N VAL A 171 8.34 8.79 33.38
CA VAL A 171 7.63 8.67 34.66
C VAL A 171 6.93 9.98 35.06
N LYS A 172 7.61 11.13 34.92
CA LYS A 172 7.02 12.45 35.20
C LYS A 172 5.84 12.73 34.26
N LYS A 173 5.97 12.35 33.00
CA LYS A 173 4.92 12.47 31.97
C LYS A 173 3.69 11.62 32.30
N MET A 174 3.87 10.39 32.78
CA MET A 174 2.76 9.50 33.21
C MET A 174 1.91 10.10 34.34
N ILE A 175 2.48 10.94 35.20
CA ILE A 175 1.74 11.64 36.26
C ILE A 175 0.96 12.83 35.70
N ASN A 176 1.57 13.57 34.75
CA ASN A 176 1.09 14.87 34.27
C ASN A 176 0.11 14.80 33.10
N GLU A 177 0.03 13.70 32.33
CA GLU A 177 -0.95 13.56 31.24
C GLU A 177 -2.36 13.24 31.78
N ILE A 178 -3.34 14.06 31.36
CA ILE A 178 -4.80 13.81 31.39
C ILE A 178 -5.21 13.30 30.01
#